data_AF-A0A944HJY3-F1
#
_entry.id   AF-A0A944HJY3-F1
#
_cell.length_a   1.000
_cell.length_b   1.000
_cell.length_c   1.000
_cell.angle_alpha   90.00
_cell.angle_beta   90.00
_cell.angle_gamma   90.00
#
_symmetry.space_group_name_H-M   'P 1'
#
loop_
_entity.id
_entity.type
_entity.pdbx_description
1 polymer ?
#
loop_
_entity_poly.entity_id
_entity_poly.type
_entity_poly.pdbx_seq_one_letter_code
_entity_poly.pdbx_strand_id
1 'polypeptide(L)'
;MAKRLKKRAQPRVRRIPAQLVIDGWPEQGGTIRRIRPGEWARANELLPAAGVELDELARAAIDDNTLGTVLLDGLNTDVQVFHEHYLESLKGQDLAQQLVPCSLVLVAEDSGGQIVGACEVLPPASTIVRMRTMGIPDVVAIRSP
;
A
#
# COMPACT_ATOMS: atom_id res chain seq x y z
N MET A 1 -8.75 12.15 -45.01
CA MET A 1 -7.52 12.41 -44.22
C MET A 1 -7.75 11.92 -42.79
N ALA A 2 -7.06 10.85 -42.35
CA ALA A 2 -7.16 10.35 -40.99
C ALA A 2 -6.07 10.99 -40.10
N LYS A 3 -6.47 11.66 -39.02
CA LYS A 3 -5.54 12.25 -38.03
C LYS A 3 -4.86 11.10 -37.27
N ARG A 4 -3.55 10.93 -37.47
CA ARG A 4 -2.70 10.05 -36.63
C ARG A 4 -2.69 10.61 -35.20
N LEU A 5 -3.38 9.93 -34.28
CA LEU A 5 -3.25 10.16 -32.84
C LEU A 5 -1.82 9.82 -32.42
N LYS A 6 -1.06 10.83 -31.96
CA LYS A 6 0.24 10.62 -31.33
C LYS A 6 0.02 9.82 -30.05
N LYS A 7 0.46 8.56 -30.01
CA LYS A 7 0.56 7.79 -28.76
C LYS A 7 1.45 8.58 -27.80
N ARG A 8 0.87 9.08 -26.70
CA ARG A 8 1.65 9.61 -25.56
C ARG A 8 2.62 8.51 -25.14
N ALA A 9 3.91 8.81 -25.15
CA ALA A 9 4.91 7.91 -24.59
C ALA A 9 4.55 7.67 -23.12
N GLN A 10 4.24 6.42 -22.77
CA GLN A 10 4.05 6.06 -21.38
C GLN A 10 5.39 6.32 -20.66
N PRO A 11 5.38 7.02 -19.51
CA PRO A 11 6.58 7.17 -18.71
C PRO A 11 7.13 5.77 -18.42
N ARG A 12 8.43 5.57 -18.66
CA ARG A 12 9.11 4.31 -18.31
C ARG A 12 8.93 4.12 -16.80
N VAL A 13 8.15 3.11 -16.42
CA VAL A 13 7.99 2.72 -15.01
C VAL A 13 9.35 2.24 -14.54
N ARG A 14 10.01 3.02 -13.69
CA ARG A 14 11.27 2.64 -13.06
C ARG A 14 10.94 1.56 -12.04
N ARG A 15 11.62 0.41 -12.10
CA ARG A 15 11.48 -0.63 -11.08
C ARG A 15 12.00 -0.08 -9.75
N ILE A 16 11.16 -0.10 -8.72
CA ILE A 16 11.51 0.27 -7.35
C ILE A 16 11.73 -1.05 -6.58
N PRO A 17 12.94 -1.34 -6.08
CA PRO A 17 13.18 -2.52 -5.25
C PRO A 17 12.41 -2.42 -3.94
N ALA A 18 11.87 -3.53 -3.43
CA ALA A 18 11.14 -3.51 -2.15
C ALA A 18 12.02 -3.04 -1.00
N GLN A 19 13.31 -3.43 -1.00
CA GLN A 19 14.28 -2.99 0.01
C GLN A 19 14.41 -1.46 0.07
N LEU A 20 14.29 -0.77 -1.06
CA LEU A 20 14.35 0.69 -1.10
C LEU A 20 13.10 1.33 -0.47
N VAL A 21 11.96 0.65 -0.53
CA VAL A 21 10.73 1.08 0.18
C VAL A 21 10.88 0.86 1.68
N ILE A 22 11.48 -0.27 2.08
CA ILE A 22 11.67 -0.64 3.50
C ILE A 22 12.71 0.25 4.18
N ASP A 23 13.92 0.30 3.64
CA ASP A 23 15.07 0.99 4.25
C ASP A 23 15.00 2.49 4.03
N GLY A 24 14.44 2.88 2.88
CA GLY A 24 14.19 4.25 2.53
C GLY A 24 14.91 4.71 1.27
N TRP A 25 14.22 5.56 0.55
CA TRP A 25 14.70 6.29 -0.59
C TRP A 25 15.31 7.61 -0.10
N PRO A 26 16.61 7.86 -0.33
CA PRO A 26 17.24 9.12 0.06
C PRO A 26 16.72 10.26 -0.82
N GLU A 27 16.26 11.33 -0.18
CA GLU A 27 15.81 12.55 -0.84
C GLU A 27 16.57 13.78 -0.29
N GLN A 28 16.44 14.92 -0.96
CA GLN A 28 17.13 16.14 -0.52
C GLN A 28 16.67 16.54 0.90
N GLY A 29 17.56 16.35 1.87
CA GLY A 29 17.33 16.71 3.27
C GLY A 29 16.74 15.59 4.13
N GLY A 30 16.63 14.36 3.63
CA GLY A 30 15.98 13.28 4.39
C GLY A 30 15.85 11.95 3.67
N THR A 31 14.93 11.12 4.17
CA THR A 31 14.64 9.78 3.67
C THR A 31 13.14 9.53 3.63
N ILE A 32 12.64 8.93 2.55
CA ILE A 32 11.26 8.43 2.48
C ILE A 32 11.26 6.92 2.62
N ARG A 33 10.63 6.38 3.65
CA ARG A 33 10.63 4.94 3.93
C ARG A 33 9.28 4.43 4.41
N ARG A 34 9.12 3.11 4.46
CA ARG A 34 8.01 2.47 5.15
C ARG A 34 8.04 2.85 6.64
N ILE A 35 6.86 3.07 7.20
CA ILE A 35 6.68 3.25 8.65
C ILE A 35 7.14 2.02 9.42
N ARG A 36 7.71 2.21 10.62
CA ARG A 36 8.17 1.15 11.51
C ARG A 36 7.21 0.96 12.70
N PRO A 37 7.27 -0.19 13.39
CA PRO A 37 6.57 -0.39 14.65
C PRO A 37 6.84 0.75 15.65
N GLY A 38 5.81 1.20 16.35
CA GLY A 38 5.91 2.31 17.32
C GLY A 38 5.85 3.73 16.74
N GLU A 39 5.83 3.89 15.41
CA GLU A 39 5.76 5.22 14.76
C GLU A 39 4.33 5.67 14.44
N TRP A 40 3.33 4.82 14.72
CA TRP A 40 1.93 5.05 14.39
C TRP A 40 1.42 6.41 14.90
N ALA A 41 1.69 6.75 16.16
CA ALA A 41 1.18 7.98 16.77
C ALA A 41 1.59 9.23 15.97
N ARG A 42 2.86 9.27 15.54
CA ARG A 42 3.38 10.41 14.78
C ARG A 42 2.80 10.48 13.37
N ALA A 43 2.61 9.35 12.70
CA ALA A 43 1.95 9.32 11.40
C ALA A 43 0.47 9.75 11.50
N ASN A 44 -0.22 9.31 12.55
CA ASN A 44 -1.62 9.63 12.81
C ASN A 44 -1.85 11.11 13.17
N GLU A 45 -0.82 11.81 13.66
CA GLU A 45 -0.85 13.29 13.81
C GLU A 45 -0.75 14.03 12.47
N LEU A 46 -0.06 13.46 11.47
CA LEU A 46 0.29 14.13 10.22
C LEU A 46 -0.73 13.90 9.10
N LEU A 47 -1.27 12.68 9.00
CA LEU A 47 -2.21 12.27 7.95
C LEU A 47 -3.54 13.04 7.93
N PRO A 48 -4.12 13.51 9.05
CA PRO A 48 -5.38 14.24 9.04
C PRO A 48 -5.34 15.53 8.21
N ALA A 49 -4.16 16.15 8.04
CA ALA A 49 -3.99 17.31 7.16
C ALA A 49 -4.30 16.99 5.68
N ALA A 50 -4.21 15.72 5.29
CA ALA A 50 -4.59 15.21 3.97
C ALA A 50 -6.00 14.57 3.95
N GLY A 51 -6.76 14.65 5.04
CA GLY A 51 -8.08 14.02 5.17
C GLY A 51 -8.02 12.49 5.31
N VAL A 52 -6.89 11.97 5.80
CA VAL A 52 -6.66 10.53 6.01
C VAL A 52 -6.53 10.25 7.51
N GLU A 53 -7.17 9.19 7.98
CA GLU A 53 -7.06 8.69 9.35
C GLU A 53 -6.67 7.22 9.31
N LEU A 54 -5.66 6.82 10.09
CA LEU A 54 -5.28 5.41 10.20
C LEU A 54 -6.17 4.75 11.26
N ASP A 55 -6.88 3.69 10.86
CA ASP A 55 -7.69 2.93 11.79
C ASP A 55 -6.85 1.97 12.67
N GLU A 56 -7.52 1.31 13.61
CA GLU A 56 -6.88 0.34 14.51
C GLU A 56 -6.32 -0.90 13.78
N LEU A 57 -6.86 -1.25 12.61
CA LEU A 57 -6.34 -2.36 11.80
C LEU A 57 -4.99 -1.98 11.20
N ALA A 58 -4.87 -0.77 10.66
CA ALA A 58 -3.60 -0.23 10.18
C ALA A 58 -2.59 -0.13 11.32
N ARG A 59 -2.99 0.30 12.52
CA ARG A 59 -2.12 0.34 13.71
C ARG A 59 -1.55 -1.04 14.03
N ALA A 60 -2.43 -2.04 14.19
CA ALA A 60 -2.00 -3.41 14.49
C ALA A 60 -1.07 -3.96 13.41
N ALA A 61 -1.38 -3.70 12.13
CA ALA A 61 -0.54 -4.15 11.02
C ALA A 61 0.83 -3.45 10.93
N ILE A 62 0.94 -2.21 11.40
CA ILE A 62 2.22 -1.50 11.53
C ILE A 62 3.05 -2.14 12.65
N ASP A 63 2.43 -2.35 13.81
CA ASP A 63 3.11 -2.92 14.98
C ASP A 63 3.59 -4.36 14.72
N ASP A 64 2.78 -5.17 14.03
CA ASP A 64 3.13 -6.54 13.64
C ASP A 64 4.01 -6.61 12.37
N ASN A 65 4.34 -5.46 11.76
CA ASN A 65 5.09 -5.36 10.52
C ASN A 65 4.45 -6.10 9.31
N THR A 66 3.13 -6.30 9.32
CA THR A 66 2.37 -6.99 8.28
C THR A 66 1.78 -6.07 7.21
N LEU A 67 1.73 -4.75 7.46
CA LEU A 67 1.23 -3.75 6.52
C LEU A 67 2.00 -3.79 5.17
N GLY A 68 1.31 -4.01 4.06
CA GLY A 68 1.91 -3.94 2.72
C GLY A 68 2.83 -5.10 2.34
N THR A 69 2.82 -6.19 3.11
CA THR A 69 3.66 -7.39 2.85
C THR A 69 3.48 -7.95 1.44
N VAL A 70 2.24 -8.12 0.99
CA VAL A 70 1.94 -8.64 -0.36
C VAL A 70 2.44 -7.68 -1.45
N LEU A 71 2.31 -6.37 -1.24
CA LEU A 71 2.85 -5.38 -2.18
C LEU A 71 4.38 -5.46 -2.27
N LEU A 72 5.07 -5.63 -1.13
CA LEU A 72 6.52 -5.78 -1.08
C LEU A 72 6.99 -7.08 -1.75
N ASP A 73 6.26 -8.18 -1.59
CA ASP A 73 6.53 -9.44 -2.29
C ASP A 73 6.49 -9.26 -3.82
N GLY A 74 5.48 -8.55 -4.31
CA GLY A 74 5.33 -8.20 -5.72
C GLY A 74 6.47 -7.35 -6.28
N LEU A 75 6.99 -6.40 -5.49
CA LEU A 75 8.12 -5.57 -5.88
C LEU A 75 9.43 -6.38 -5.97
N ASN A 76 9.61 -7.36 -5.07
CA ASN A 76 10.79 -8.23 -5.05
C ASN A 76 10.79 -9.25 -6.20
N THR A 77 9.63 -9.77 -6.55
CA THR A 77 9.47 -10.85 -7.52
C THR A 77 8.87 -10.31 -8.82
N ASP A 78 7.58 -10.55 -9.04
CA ASP A 78 6.78 -10.10 -10.16
C ASP A 78 5.30 -9.96 -9.79
N VAL A 79 4.50 -9.55 -10.78
CA VAL A 79 3.07 -9.27 -10.61
C VAL A 79 2.22 -10.55 -10.40
N GLN A 80 2.68 -11.73 -10.82
CA GLN A 80 1.95 -12.98 -10.62
C GLN A 80 2.03 -13.42 -9.16
N VAL A 81 3.22 -13.36 -8.56
CA VAL A 81 3.40 -13.64 -7.12
C VAL A 81 2.59 -12.67 -6.27
N PHE A 82 2.56 -11.38 -6.63
CA PHE A 82 1.66 -10.41 -6.01
C PHE A 82 0.19 -10.86 -6.05
N HIS A 83 -0.30 -11.28 -7.23
CA HIS A 83 -1.68 -11.75 -7.37
C HIS A 83 -1.94 -13.00 -6.53
N GLU A 84 -1.06 -14.00 -6.56
CA GLU A 84 -1.20 -15.24 -5.79
C GLU A 84 -1.25 -14.96 -4.29
N HIS A 85 -0.27 -14.24 -3.75
CA HIS A 85 -0.23 -13.90 -2.34
C HIS A 85 -1.40 -13.00 -1.92
N TYR A 86 -1.83 -12.09 -2.80
CA TYR A 86 -3.01 -11.29 -2.55
C TYR A 86 -4.26 -12.16 -2.44
N LEU A 87 -4.52 -13.03 -3.42
CA LEU A 87 -5.66 -13.94 -3.42
C LEU A 87 -5.66 -14.85 -2.17
N GLU A 88 -4.50 -15.31 -1.72
CA GLU A 88 -4.37 -16.06 -0.46
C GLU A 88 -4.77 -15.21 0.75
N SER A 89 -4.30 -13.95 0.83
CA SER A 89 -4.67 -13.02 1.91
C SER A 89 -6.17 -12.67 1.94
N LEU A 90 -6.88 -12.80 0.81
CA LEU A 90 -8.31 -12.52 0.74
C LEU A 90 -9.19 -13.59 1.42
N LYS A 91 -8.66 -14.79 1.67
CA LYS A 91 -9.45 -15.93 2.16
C LYS A 91 -9.93 -15.71 3.60
N GLY A 92 -11.25 -15.66 3.79
CA GLY A 92 -11.88 -15.60 5.11
C GLY A 92 -11.80 -14.24 5.81
N GLN A 93 -11.35 -13.19 5.11
CA GLN A 93 -11.21 -11.83 5.64
C GLN A 93 -12.30 -10.89 5.11
N ASP A 94 -12.64 -9.87 5.89
CA ASP A 94 -13.51 -8.78 5.42
C ASP A 94 -12.77 -7.79 4.49
N LEU A 95 -13.50 -6.90 3.83
CA LEU A 95 -12.89 -5.96 2.88
C LEU A 95 -11.79 -5.08 3.51
N ALA A 96 -11.93 -4.65 4.76
CA ALA A 96 -10.93 -3.77 5.39
C ALA A 96 -9.63 -4.55 5.67
N GLN A 97 -9.75 -5.76 6.19
CA GLN A 97 -8.64 -6.68 6.42
C GLN A 97 -7.90 -7.04 5.12
N GLN A 98 -8.66 -7.19 4.03
CA GLN A 98 -8.13 -7.45 2.69
C GLN A 98 -7.27 -6.32 2.11
N LEU A 99 -7.38 -5.09 2.61
CA LEU A 99 -6.60 -3.95 2.12
C LEU A 99 -5.24 -3.84 2.82
N VAL A 100 -5.17 -4.21 4.09
CA VAL A 100 -3.94 -4.15 4.90
C VAL A 100 -2.70 -4.72 4.20
N PRO A 101 -2.71 -5.95 3.63
CA PRO A 101 -1.51 -6.53 3.02
C PRO A 101 -1.07 -5.83 1.71
N CYS A 102 -1.94 -5.03 1.08
CA CYS A 102 -1.65 -4.30 -0.15
C CYS A 102 -1.62 -2.77 0.02
N SER A 103 -1.83 -2.27 1.23
CA SER A 103 -1.67 -0.88 1.62
C SER A 103 -0.29 -0.61 2.22
N LEU A 104 0.21 0.61 2.11
CA LEU A 104 1.45 1.05 2.77
C LEU A 104 1.24 2.39 3.46
N VAL A 105 1.96 2.60 4.56
CA VAL A 105 2.18 3.94 5.09
C VAL A 105 3.66 4.24 4.93
N LEU A 106 3.95 5.33 4.22
CA LEU A 106 5.28 5.88 4.04
C LEU A 106 5.44 7.09 4.94
N VAL A 107 6.63 7.24 5.51
CA VAL A 107 7.02 8.39 6.32
C VAL A 107 8.21 9.09 5.67
N ALA A 108 8.21 10.42 5.74
CA ALA A 108 9.35 11.25 5.40
C ALA A 108 10.08 11.62 6.69
N GLU A 109 11.34 11.22 6.78
CA GLU A 109 12.27 11.61 7.83
C GLU A 109 13.12 12.78 7.36
N ASP A 110 13.36 13.76 8.23
CA ASP A 110 14.38 14.78 8.01
C ASP A 110 15.81 14.26 8.33
N SER A 111 16.82 15.10 8.15
CA SER A 111 18.22 14.76 8.45
C SER A 111 18.50 14.45 9.93
N GLY A 112 17.59 14.86 10.84
CA GLY A 112 17.64 14.54 12.27
C GLY A 112 16.91 13.24 12.63
N GLY A 113 16.35 12.53 11.65
CA GLY A 113 15.57 11.31 11.86
C GLY A 113 14.17 11.58 12.41
N GLN A 114 13.68 12.82 12.35
CA GLN A 114 12.32 13.13 12.79
C GLN A 114 11.33 12.90 11.65
N ILE A 115 10.19 12.27 11.96
CA ILE A 115 9.11 12.11 11.00
C ILE A 115 8.39 13.46 10.83
N VAL A 116 8.55 14.03 9.63
CA VAL A 116 8.02 15.35 9.23
C VAL A 116 6.88 15.24 8.20
N GLY A 117 6.66 14.06 7.64
CA GLY A 117 5.56 13.81 6.71
C GLY A 117 5.13 12.35 6.72
N ALA A 118 3.88 12.10 6.33
CA ALA A 118 3.33 10.76 6.18
C ALA A 118 2.41 10.71 4.96
N CYS A 119 2.33 9.54 4.32
CA CYS A 119 1.49 9.26 3.18
C CYS A 119 0.94 7.84 3.27
N GLU A 120 -0.37 7.70 3.18
CA GLU A 120 -1.01 6.41 3.00
C GLU A 120 -1.13 6.10 1.50
N VAL A 121 -0.77 4.87 1.14
CA VAL A 121 -0.86 4.32 -0.20
C VAL A 121 -1.85 3.16 -0.14
N LEU A 122 -2.95 3.31 -0.87
CA LEU A 122 -3.97 2.28 -1.03
C LEU A 122 -3.95 1.74 -2.46
N PRO A 123 -4.27 0.45 -2.68
CA PRO A 123 -4.50 -0.06 -4.02
C PRO A 123 -5.68 0.67 -4.67
N PRO A 124 -5.66 0.90 -6.00
CA PRO A 124 -6.82 1.46 -6.69
C PRO A 124 -8.07 0.59 -6.49
N ALA A 125 -9.24 1.21 -6.29
CA ALA A 125 -10.52 0.51 -6.16
C ALA A 125 -10.77 -0.52 -7.29
N SER A 126 -10.37 -0.18 -8.51
CA SER A 126 -10.49 -1.07 -9.67
C SER A 126 -9.64 -2.34 -9.56
N THR A 127 -8.48 -2.28 -8.89
CA THR A 127 -7.63 -3.45 -8.62
C THR A 127 -8.34 -4.41 -7.68
N ILE A 128 -8.90 -3.89 -6.59
CA ILE A 128 -9.66 -4.68 -5.60
C ILE A 128 -10.87 -5.35 -6.26
N VAL A 129 -11.66 -4.59 -7.02
CA VAL A 129 -12.86 -5.11 -7.72
C VAL A 129 -12.47 -6.17 -8.75
N ARG A 130 -11.45 -5.92 -9.56
CA ARG A 130 -11.00 -6.86 -10.59
C ARG A 130 -10.51 -8.17 -9.98
N MET A 131 -9.78 -8.12 -8.88
CA MET A 131 -9.30 -9.31 -8.17
C MET A 131 -10.44 -10.16 -7.61
N ARG A 132 -11.51 -9.54 -7.12
CA ARG A 132 -12.75 -10.26 -6.74
C ARG A 132 -13.39 -10.96 -7.94
N THR A 133 -13.53 -10.26 -9.07
CA THR A 133 -14.17 -10.83 -10.28
C THR A 133 -13.39 -11.97 -10.95
N MET A 134 -12.10 -12.14 -10.66
CA MET A 134 -11.26 -13.20 -11.22
C MET A 134 -11.45 -14.58 -10.54
N GLY A 135 -12.39 -14.72 -9.60
CA GLY A 135 -12.84 -16.04 -9.13
C GLY A 135 -12.79 -16.28 -7.62
N ILE A 136 -12.96 -15.26 -6.79
CA ILE A 136 -13.22 -15.45 -5.35
C ILE A 136 -14.69 -15.08 -5.09
N PRO A 137 -15.54 -16.02 -4.65
CA PRO A 137 -16.95 -15.73 -4.39
C PRO A 137 -17.08 -14.65 -3.31
N ASP A 138 -18.08 -13.77 -3.47
CA ASP A 138 -18.52 -12.87 -2.39
C ASP A 138 -18.74 -13.73 -1.14
N VAL A 139 -17.92 -13.52 -0.10
CA VAL A 139 -18.27 -14.03 1.22
C VAL A 139 -19.52 -13.27 1.61
N VAL A 140 -20.62 -14.01 1.54
CA VAL A 140 -21.99 -13.63 1.85
C VAL A 140 -22.01 -12.66 3.02
N ALA A 141 -22.66 -11.51 2.81
CA ALA A 141 -23.10 -10.64 3.86
C ALA A 141 -23.75 -11.47 4.98
N ILE A 142 -23.06 -11.61 6.11
CA ILE A 142 -23.68 -12.14 7.33
C ILE A 142 -24.68 -11.07 7.77
N ARG A 143 -25.92 -11.20 7.28
CA ARG A 143 -27.08 -10.80 8.05
C ARG A 143 -27.10 -11.69 9.28
N SER A 144 -26.84 -11.12 10.44
CA SER A 144 -27.25 -11.71 11.70
C SER A 144 -28.68 -11.24 12.04
N PRO A 145 -29.49 -12.09 12.70
CA PRO A 145 -30.92 -11.90 12.96
C PRO A 145 -31.25 -10.66 13.81
#